data_AF-A0AA88S1Q0-F1
#
_entry.id   AF-A0AA88S1Q0-F1
#
_cell.length_a   1.000
_cell.length_b   1.000
_cell.length_c   1.000
_cell.angle_alpha   90.00
_cell.angle_beta   90.00
_cell.angle_gamma   90.00
#
_symmetry.space_group_name_H-M   'P 1'
#
loop_
_entity.id
_entity.type
_entity.pdbx_description
1 polymer ?
#
loop_
_entity_poly.entity_id
_entity_poly.type
_entity_poly.pdbx_seq_one_letter_code
_entity_poly.pdbx_strand_id
1 'polypeptide(L)'
;MGPENIKKTLERYREYAKEDLSDSTRIEIDMQRLKQETENMAKKVECIQVSQRKLLGQDVGSCSTRELQEIENQLEHSLRNVQKRKAQLFEEEIEKLKSKFAREQWPPSTAKQKGIVTCSRSREVETELFIGLS
;
A
#
# COMPACT_ATOMS: atom_id res chain seq x y z
N MET A 1 8.84 -25.18 -69.82
CA MET A 1 8.43 -25.55 -68.44
C MET A 1 7.62 -26.83 -68.49
N GLY A 2 7.98 -27.85 -67.70
CA GLY A 2 7.21 -29.10 -67.65
C GLY A 2 5.92 -28.99 -66.82
N PRO A 3 4.92 -29.85 -67.05
CA PRO A 3 3.62 -29.82 -66.37
C PRO A 3 3.73 -29.92 -64.83
N GLU A 4 4.78 -30.55 -64.33
CA GLU A 4 5.05 -30.70 -62.90
C GLU A 4 5.42 -29.36 -62.21
N ASN A 5 6.05 -28.44 -62.95
CA ASN A 5 6.41 -27.12 -62.42
C ASN A 5 5.18 -26.20 -62.30
N ILE A 6 4.22 -26.34 -63.21
CA ILE A 6 2.95 -25.60 -63.20
C ILE A 6 2.09 -26.02 -62.01
N LYS A 7 2.01 -27.32 -61.73
CA LYS A 7 1.28 -27.85 -60.54
C LYS A 7 1.86 -27.33 -59.23
N LYS A 8 3.19 -27.42 -59.04
CA LYS A 8 3.88 -26.88 -57.86
C LYS A 8 3.66 -25.37 -57.69
N THR A 9 3.67 -24.63 -58.79
CA THR A 9 3.42 -23.19 -58.75
C THR A 9 1.98 -22.89 -58.31
N LEU A 10 0.98 -23.60 -58.86
CA LEU A 10 -0.42 -23.46 -58.45
C LEU A 10 -0.66 -23.84 -56.99
N GLU A 11 0.02 -24.87 -56.49
CA GLU A 11 -0.08 -25.30 -55.10
C GLU A 11 0.42 -24.22 -54.13
N ARG A 12 1.60 -23.62 -54.40
CA ARG A 12 2.10 -22.48 -53.61
C ARG A 12 1.11 -21.32 -53.58
N TYR A 13 0.52 -20.94 -54.73
CA TYR A 13 -0.47 -19.86 -54.75
C TYR A 13 -1.72 -20.19 -53.93
N ARG A 14 -2.15 -21.46 -53.91
CA ARG A 14 -3.27 -21.91 -53.07
C ARG A 14 -2.93 -21.89 -51.59
N GLU A 15 -1.71 -22.25 -51.22
CA GLU A 15 -1.24 -22.18 -49.83
C GLU A 15 -1.18 -20.74 -49.34
N TYR A 16 -0.56 -19.83 -50.11
CA TYR A 16 -0.53 -18.40 -49.79
C TYR A 16 -1.93 -17.80 -49.66
N ALA A 17 -2.87 -18.15 -50.54
CA ALA A 17 -4.24 -17.66 -50.44
C ALA A 17 -4.97 -18.18 -49.19
N LYS A 18 -4.67 -19.39 -48.72
CA LYS A 18 -5.22 -19.93 -47.46
C LYS A 18 -4.61 -19.25 -46.24
N GLU A 19 -3.30 -19.02 -46.26
CA GLU A 19 -2.58 -18.31 -45.19
C GLU A 19 -3.11 -16.88 -45.01
N ASP A 20 -3.27 -16.13 -46.10
CA ASP A 20 -3.79 -14.76 -46.09
C ASP A 20 -5.22 -14.68 -45.51
N LEU A 21 -6.11 -15.60 -45.91
CA LEU A 21 -7.45 -15.72 -45.33
C LEU A 21 -7.40 -16.07 -43.83
N SER A 22 -6.46 -16.93 -43.42
CA SER A 22 -6.30 -17.32 -42.02
C SER A 22 -5.79 -16.17 -41.16
N ASP A 23 -4.86 -15.36 -41.67
CA ASP A 23 -4.33 -14.19 -40.96
C ASP A 23 -5.37 -13.07 -40.88
N SER A 24 -6.14 -12.84 -41.96
CA SER A 24 -7.28 -11.92 -41.95
C SER A 24 -8.31 -12.31 -40.88
N THR A 25 -8.64 -13.61 -40.78
CA THR A 25 -9.56 -14.14 -39.76
C THR A 25 -9.01 -13.94 -38.35
N ARG A 26 -7.70 -14.17 -38.14
CA ARG A 26 -7.06 -13.95 -36.83
C ARG A 26 -7.10 -12.48 -36.42
N ILE A 27 -6.81 -11.58 -37.35
CA ILE A 27 -6.88 -10.13 -37.12
C ILE A 27 -8.31 -9.72 -36.74
N GLU A 28 -9.33 -10.25 -37.41
CA GLU A 28 -10.72 -9.97 -37.09
C GLU A 28 -11.08 -10.45 -35.67
N ILE A 29 -10.69 -11.68 -35.31
CA ILE A 29 -10.90 -12.23 -33.96
C ILE A 29 -10.19 -11.37 -32.90
N ASP A 30 -8.94 -10.97 -33.15
CA ASP A 30 -8.17 -10.14 -32.21
C ASP A 30 -8.80 -8.74 -32.07
N MET A 31 -9.32 -8.16 -33.16
CA MET A 31 -10.02 -6.88 -33.14
C MET A 31 -11.33 -6.98 -32.35
N GLN A 32 -12.11 -8.05 -32.54
CA GLN A 32 -13.33 -8.30 -31.76
C GLN A 32 -13.00 -8.49 -30.27
N ARG A 33 -11.94 -9.22 -29.94
CA ARG A 33 -11.48 -9.38 -28.56
C ARG A 33 -11.11 -8.04 -27.93
N LEU A 34 -10.34 -7.21 -28.63
CA LEU A 34 -9.92 -5.90 -28.14
C LEU A 34 -11.12 -4.96 -27.94
N LYS A 35 -12.10 -5.00 -28.86
CA LYS A 35 -13.35 -4.28 -28.73
C LYS A 35 -14.11 -4.70 -27.47
N GLN A 36 -14.27 -6.01 -27.25
CA GLN A 36 -14.93 -6.54 -26.06
C GLN A 36 -14.20 -6.15 -24.78
N GLU A 37 -12.87 -6.19 -24.78
CA GLU A 37 -12.05 -5.77 -23.63
C GLU A 37 -12.24 -4.29 -23.32
N THR A 38 -12.28 -3.45 -24.35
CA THR A 38 -12.53 -2.01 -24.22
C THR A 38 -13.92 -1.74 -23.64
N GLU A 39 -14.95 -2.42 -24.13
CA GLU A 39 -16.31 -2.31 -23.60
C GLU A 39 -16.40 -2.78 -22.14
N ASN A 40 -15.71 -3.85 -21.78
CA ASN A 40 -15.65 -4.34 -20.40
C ASN A 40 -14.94 -3.33 -19.48
N MET A 41 -13.85 -2.71 -19.95
CA MET A 41 -13.15 -1.67 -19.20
C MET A 41 -14.04 -0.45 -18.99
N ALA A 42 -14.75 0.00 -20.02
CA ALA A 42 -15.67 1.12 -19.94
C ALA A 42 -16.78 0.88 -18.91
N LYS A 43 -17.40 -0.31 -18.91
CA LYS A 43 -18.39 -0.71 -17.90
C LYS A 43 -17.80 -0.69 -16.48
N LYS A 44 -16.57 -1.17 -16.31
CA LYS A 44 -15.90 -1.15 -15.00
C LYS A 44 -15.67 0.27 -14.50
N VAL A 45 -15.24 1.18 -15.37
CA VAL A 45 -15.07 2.60 -15.06
C VAL A 45 -16.40 3.22 -14.64
N GLU A 46 -17.48 2.96 -15.39
CA GLU A 46 -18.81 3.44 -15.07
C GLU A 46 -19.29 2.94 -13.70
N CYS A 47 -19.14 1.64 -13.41
CA CYS A 47 -19.49 1.08 -12.09
C CYS A 47 -18.71 1.76 -10.95
N ILE A 48 -17.41 2.01 -11.14
CA ILE A 48 -16.58 2.70 -10.13
C ILE A 48 -17.08 4.13 -9.93
N GLN A 49 -17.37 4.87 -11.01
CA GLN A 49 -17.86 6.24 -10.94
C GLN A 49 -19.22 6.32 -10.24
N VAL A 50 -20.16 5.43 -10.56
CA VAL A 50 -21.46 5.34 -9.88
C VAL A 50 -21.27 5.07 -8.39
N SER A 51 -20.42 4.10 -8.02
CA SER A 51 -20.13 3.79 -6.63
C SER A 51 -19.51 4.99 -5.89
N GLN A 52 -18.55 5.68 -6.51
CA GLN A 52 -17.92 6.87 -5.95
C GLN A 52 -18.95 7.98 -5.70
N ARG A 53 -19.83 8.25 -6.67
CA ARG A 53 -20.90 9.26 -6.52
C ARG A 53 -21.82 8.91 -5.34
N LYS A 54 -22.25 7.65 -5.23
CA LYS A 54 -23.05 7.16 -4.09
C LYS A 54 -22.33 7.34 -2.74
N LEU A 55 -21.05 6.96 -2.64
CA LEU A 55 -20.23 7.15 -1.43
C LEU A 55 -20.05 8.63 -1.06
N LEU A 56 -20.08 9.53 -2.04
CA LEU A 56 -20.05 10.98 -1.85
C LEU A 56 -21.42 11.59 -1.54
N GLY A 57 -22.46 10.78 -1.36
CA GLY A 57 -23.81 11.24 -1.07
C GLY A 57 -24.54 11.83 -2.27
N GLN A 58 -24.14 11.50 -3.49
CA GLN A 58 -24.85 11.85 -4.73
C GLN A 58 -25.78 10.71 -5.16
N ASP A 59 -26.87 11.03 -5.87
CA ASP A 59 -27.88 10.09 -6.38
C ASP A 59 -28.49 9.14 -5.33
N VAL A 60 -28.40 9.51 -4.05
CA VAL A 60 -28.80 8.70 -2.90
C VAL A 60 -30.30 8.40 -2.89
N GLY A 61 -31.11 9.28 -3.48
CA GLY A 61 -32.56 9.08 -3.63
C GLY A 61 -32.95 7.86 -4.48
N SER A 62 -32.01 7.32 -5.27
CA SER A 62 -32.20 6.08 -6.06
C SER A 62 -31.75 4.81 -5.34
N CYS A 63 -31.09 4.92 -4.19
CA CYS A 63 -30.58 3.78 -3.43
C CYS A 63 -31.67 3.10 -2.62
N SER A 64 -31.63 1.77 -2.57
CA SER A 64 -32.43 0.98 -1.64
C SER A 64 -31.94 1.12 -0.19
N THR A 65 -32.79 0.83 0.80
CA THR A 65 -32.41 0.84 2.21
C THR A 65 -31.20 -0.04 2.52
N ARG A 66 -31.07 -1.19 1.83
CA ARG A 66 -29.93 -2.09 1.99
C ARG A 66 -28.63 -1.46 1.46
N GLU A 67 -28.66 -0.86 0.27
CA GLU A 67 -27.49 -0.18 -0.28
C GLU A 67 -27.06 1.01 0.60
N LEU A 68 -28.03 1.75 1.14
CA LEU A 68 -27.75 2.86 2.07
C LEU A 68 -27.03 2.36 3.33
N GLN A 69 -27.51 1.26 3.92
CA GLN A 69 -26.84 0.66 5.09
C GLN A 69 -25.41 0.20 4.77
N GLU A 70 -25.20 -0.36 3.58
CA GLU A 70 -23.86 -0.78 3.15
C GLU A 70 -22.91 0.41 2.97
N ILE A 71 -23.39 1.49 2.34
CA ILE A 71 -22.64 2.75 2.18
C ILE A 71 -22.28 3.32 3.56
N GLU A 72 -23.25 3.40 4.48
CA GLU A 72 -23.03 3.89 5.84
C GLU A 72 -21.95 3.08 6.56
N ASN A 73 -22.06 1.75 6.55
CA ASN A 73 -21.09 0.86 7.19
C ASN A 73 -19.68 1.03 6.60
N GLN A 74 -19.56 1.19 5.28
CA GLN A 74 -18.28 1.41 4.60
C GLN A 74 -17.65 2.75 5.00
N LEU A 75 -18.45 3.82 5.06
CA LEU A 75 -17.99 5.14 5.47
C LEU A 75 -17.56 5.16 6.93
N GLU A 76 -18.36 4.57 7.82
CA GLU A 76 -18.07 4.51 9.24
C GLU A 76 -16.78 3.72 9.51
N HIS A 77 -16.61 2.56 8.88
CA HIS A 77 -15.40 1.76 9.01
C HIS A 77 -14.16 2.51 8.48
N SER A 78 -14.27 3.17 7.33
CA SER A 78 -13.18 3.95 6.74
C SER A 78 -12.80 5.13 7.64
N LEU A 79 -13.79 5.84 8.20
CA LEU A 79 -13.56 6.94 9.12
C LEU A 79 -12.83 6.48 10.38
N ARG A 80 -13.25 5.38 10.99
CA ARG A 80 -12.56 4.79 12.15
C ARG A 80 -11.09 4.48 11.83
N ASN A 81 -10.81 3.91 10.66
CA ASN A 81 -9.44 3.61 10.24
C ASN A 81 -8.60 4.89 10.07
N VAL A 82 -9.16 5.93 9.46
CA VAL A 82 -8.48 7.23 9.30
C VAL A 82 -8.20 7.85 10.66
N GLN A 83 -9.18 7.85 11.57
CA GLN A 83 -9.01 8.37 12.93
C GLN A 83 -7.93 7.62 13.70
N LYS A 84 -7.95 6.28 13.65
CA LYS A 84 -6.94 5.42 14.29
C LYS A 84 -5.54 5.73 13.75
N ARG A 85 -5.39 5.81 12.43
CA ARG A 85 -4.10 6.15 11.79
C ARG A 85 -3.61 7.52 12.23
N LYS A 86 -4.49 8.53 12.24
CA LYS A 86 -4.15 9.89 12.70
C LYS A 86 -3.68 9.90 14.16
N ALA A 87 -4.41 9.20 15.05
CA ALA A 87 -4.06 9.11 16.45
C ALA A 87 -2.68 8.47 16.65
N GLN A 88 -2.41 7.35 15.97
CA GLN A 88 -1.10 6.69 15.99
C GLN A 88 0.03 7.62 15.56
N LEU A 89 -0.13 8.32 14.44
CA LEU A 89 0.90 9.24 13.94
C LEU A 89 1.15 10.41 14.91
N PHE A 90 0.11 10.93 15.55
CA PHE A 90 0.29 11.98 16.56
C PHE A 90 0.97 11.46 17.83
N GLU A 91 0.64 10.26 18.27
CA GLU A 91 1.30 9.61 19.40
C GLU A 91 2.80 9.41 19.13
N GLU A 92 3.15 8.90 17.94
CA GLU A 92 4.54 8.75 17.48
C GLU A 92 5.30 10.09 17.49
N GLU A 93 4.70 11.18 16.99
CA GLU A 93 5.35 12.49 16.98
C GLU A 93 5.48 13.08 18.40
N ILE A 94 4.47 12.90 19.25
CA ILE A 94 4.54 13.31 20.67
C ILE A 94 5.68 12.57 21.38
N GLU A 95 5.80 11.26 21.21
CA GLU A 95 6.86 10.46 21.84
C GLU A 95 8.25 10.89 21.36
N LYS A 96 8.40 11.12 20.04
CA LYS A 96 9.64 11.63 19.45
C LYS A 96 10.04 12.98 19.99
N LEU A 97 9.09 13.92 20.14
CA LEU A 97 9.33 15.24 20.72
C LEU A 97 9.71 15.15 22.19
N LYS A 98 8.98 14.34 23.00
CA LYS A 98 9.33 14.06 24.40
C LYS A 98 10.74 13.50 24.53
N SER A 99 11.10 12.56 23.66
CA SER A 99 12.43 11.95 23.64
C SER A 99 13.53 12.94 23.26
N LYS A 100 13.28 13.86 22.32
CA LYS A 100 14.21 14.95 21.99
C LYS A 100 14.41 15.87 23.19
N PHE A 101 13.31 16.33 23.79
CA PHE A 101 13.35 17.21 24.96
C PHE A 101 14.10 16.57 26.13
N ALA A 102 13.86 15.28 26.41
CA ALA A 102 14.58 14.55 27.46
C ALA A 102 16.09 14.49 27.22
N ARG A 103 16.53 14.27 25.97
CA ARG A 103 17.96 14.29 25.60
C ARG A 103 18.61 15.66 25.74
N GLU A 104 17.87 16.72 25.45
CA GLU A 104 18.36 18.10 25.58
C GLU A 104 18.43 18.53 27.05
N GLN A 105 17.48 18.10 27.89
CA GLN A 105 17.42 18.45 29.30
C GLN A 105 18.34 17.60 30.19
N TRP A 106 18.65 16.36 29.79
CA TRP A 106 19.66 15.52 30.42
C TRP A 106 20.53 14.88 29.33
N PRO A 107 21.63 15.53 28.90
CA PRO A 107 22.54 14.92 27.94
C PRO A 107 23.07 13.60 28.54
N PRO A 108 23.18 12.51 27.76
CA PRO A 108 23.75 11.26 28.26
C PRO A 108 25.14 11.58 28.81
N SER A 109 25.30 11.46 30.13
CA SER A 109 26.59 11.65 30.78
C SER A 109 27.59 10.78 30.04
N THR A 110 28.62 11.42 29.48
CA THR A 110 29.66 10.75 28.71
C THR A 110 30.16 9.56 29.52
N ALA A 111 30.06 8.38 28.91
CA ALA A 111 30.65 7.17 29.44
C ALA A 111 32.17 7.40 29.53
N LYS A 112 32.64 7.86 30.69
CA LYS A 112 34.03 7.69 31.07
C LYS A 112 34.21 6.21 31.28
N GLN A 113 34.86 5.58 30.30
CA GLN A 113 35.54 4.32 30.48
C GLN A 113 36.57 4.51 31.60
N LYS A 114 36.15 4.26 32.85
CA LYS A 114 37.09 4.10 33.95
C LYS A 114 37.67 2.71 33.79
N GLY A 115 38.85 2.68 33.18
CA GLY A 115 39.77 1.57 33.32
C GLY A 115 39.86 1.15 34.78
N ILE A 116 40.00 -0.15 34.96
CA ILE A 116 40.25 -0.81 36.23
C ILE A 116 41.41 -0.06 36.93
N VAL A 117 41.09 0.63 38.02
CA VAL A 117 42.07 0.98 39.05
C VAL A 117 41.59 0.29 40.31
N THR A 118 42.23 -0.85 40.61
CA THR A 118 42.23 -1.43 41.94
C THR A 118 42.74 -0.39 42.92
N CYS A 119 41.90 0.05 43.84
CA CYS A 119 42.30 0.79 45.03
C CYS A 119 41.83 0.00 46.25
N SER A 120 42.81 -0.43 47.04
CA SER A 120 42.68 -1.28 48.21
C SER A 120 41.93 -0.58 49.35
N ARG A 121 40.91 -1.27 49.89
CA ARG A 121 40.46 -1.26 51.29
C ARG A 121 40.55 0.10 52.02
N SER A 122 39.46 0.85 52.04
CA SER A 122 39.25 1.91 53.04
C SER A 122 38.19 1.44 54.05
N ARG A 123 38.61 1.31 55.31
CA ARG A 123 37.78 0.95 56.47
C ARG A 123 36.75 2.04 56.73
N GLU A 124 35.51 1.64 56.97
CA GLU A 124 34.49 2.51 57.57
C GLU A 124 34.96 2.98 58.95
N VAL A 125 34.91 4.30 59.17
CA VAL A 125 35.00 4.88 60.50
C VAL A 125 33.59 5.26 60.92
N GLU A 126 33.07 4.55 61.93
CA GLU A 126 31.87 4.96 62.64
C GLU A 126 32.10 6.34 63.25
N THR A 127 31.19 7.27 62.95
CA THR A 127 31.12 8.54 63.68
C THR A 127 30.04 8.38 64.73
N GLU A 128 30.44 8.33 66.00
CA GLU A 128 29.49 8.43 67.11
C GLU A 128 28.94 9.86 67.16
N LEU A 129 27.62 10.00 67.05
CA LEU A 129 26.93 11.27 67.28
C LEU A 129 26.91 11.54 68.79
N PHE A 130 27.95 12.20 69.28
CA PHE A 130 28.00 12.66 70.66
C PHE A 130 27.06 13.86 70.87
N ILE A 131 25.82 13.57 71.28
CA ILE A 131 24.90 14.59 71.81
C ILE A 131 25.19 14.73 73.30
N GLY A 132 26.32 15.35 73.62
CA GLY A 132 26.79 15.53 74.98
C GLY A 132 26.46 16.90 75.55
N LEU A 133 25.41 16.90 76.38
CA LEU A 133 25.25 17.55 77.69
C LEU A 133 25.37 19.09 77.75
N SER A 134 24.54 19.81 78.49
CA SER A 134 24.36 19.69 79.94
C SER A 134 23.15 20.49 80.42
#